data_AF-A0A5B0W2P9-F1
#
_entry.id   AF-A0A5B0W2P9-F1
#
_cell.length_a   1.000
_cell.length_b   1.000
_cell.length_c   1.000
_cell.angle_alpha   90.00
_cell.angle_beta   90.00
_cell.angle_gamma   90.00
#
_symmetry.space_group_name_H-M   'P 1'
#
loop_
_entity.id
_entity.type
_entity.pdbx_description
1 polymer ?
#
loop_
_entity_poly.entity_id
_entity_poly.type
_entity_poly.pdbx_seq_one_letter_code
_entity_poly.pdbx_strand_id
1 'polypeptide(L)'
;MNTRQSAEKEINDFLNSDESVILITGTHQYQKHILVLEAISEVKCPSILLFRANSMKNFGTILEDHTTTYKTGYGYKFGPHRVYVDSIKSTSWTKTPYAVDFSIVYPIDSVCKNNGKEKIIQDIVRRTNNKVFLISWTDNYDCSWLDEFIDRKVIYDVEEEDPEYHARMLKSLKKF
;
A
#
# COMPACT_ATOMS: atom_id res chain seq x y z
N MET A 1 -19.05 11.63 8.10
CA MET A 1 -18.58 11.12 6.80
C MET A 1 -17.13 11.53 6.65
N ASN A 2 -16.22 10.58 6.42
CA ASN A 2 -14.80 10.90 6.31
C ASN A 2 -14.48 11.18 4.83
N THR A 3 -14.34 12.46 4.49
CA THR A 3 -14.12 12.88 3.10
C THR A 3 -12.73 12.47 2.62
N ARG A 4 -12.55 12.39 1.29
CA ARG A 4 -11.25 12.11 0.67
C ARG A 4 -10.13 12.99 1.22
N GLN A 5 -10.40 14.30 1.31
CA GLN A 5 -9.47 15.30 1.82
C GLN A 5 -9.05 15.02 3.27
N SER A 6 -9.95 14.46 4.08
CA SER A 6 -9.64 14.10 5.46
C SER A 6 -8.68 12.92 5.51
N ALA A 7 -8.91 11.88 4.71
CA ALA A 7 -7.99 10.76 4.61
C ALA A 7 -6.62 11.13 4.01
N GLU A 8 -6.59 11.99 2.99
CA GLU A 8 -5.35 12.55 2.44
C GLU A 8 -4.54 13.29 3.51
N LYS A 9 -5.22 14.13 4.30
CA LYS A 9 -4.62 14.82 5.42
C LYS A 9 -4.08 13.84 6.47
N GLU A 10 -4.86 12.83 6.86
CA GLU A 10 -4.44 11.84 7.85
C GLU A 10 -3.23 11.01 7.38
N ILE A 11 -3.16 10.67 6.08
CA ILE A 11 -2.01 9.98 5.47
C ILE A 11 -0.79 10.89 5.45
N ASN A 12 -0.95 12.15 5.10
CA ASN A 12 0.14 13.13 5.11
C ASN A 12 0.65 13.41 6.54
N ASP A 13 -0.26 13.54 7.51
CA ASP A 13 0.08 13.69 8.92
C ASP A 13 0.83 12.44 9.41
N PHE A 14 0.42 11.24 8.99
CA PHE A 14 1.12 9.99 9.30
C PHE A 14 2.53 9.96 8.72
N LEU A 15 2.70 10.32 7.44
CA LEU A 15 3.99 10.39 6.75
C LEU A 15 4.99 11.30 7.48
N ASN A 16 4.51 12.38 8.10
CA ASN A 16 5.34 13.37 8.82
C ASN A 16 5.45 13.12 10.34
N SER A 17 4.77 12.12 10.88
CA SER A 17 4.80 11.78 12.31
C SER A 17 5.92 10.80 12.66
N ASP A 18 6.02 10.40 13.94
CA ASP A 18 6.91 9.31 14.40
C ASP A 18 6.24 7.91 14.31
N GLU A 19 4.97 7.84 13.93
CA GLU A 19 4.22 6.57 13.82
C GLU A 19 4.75 5.72 12.66
N SER A 20 4.77 4.40 12.80
CA SER A 20 5.39 3.51 11.81
C SER A 20 4.39 2.73 10.97
N VAL A 21 3.21 2.40 11.50
CA VAL A 21 2.24 1.54 10.82
C VAL A 21 0.85 2.17 10.80
N ILE A 22 0.28 2.31 9.60
CA ILE A 22 -1.08 2.79 9.39
C ILE A 22 -1.96 1.72 8.75
N LEU A 23 -3.19 1.60 9.22
CA LEU A 23 -4.24 0.78 8.62
C LEU A 23 -5.28 1.68 7.96
N ILE A 24 -5.52 1.48 6.66
CA ILE A 24 -6.48 2.22 5.87
C ILE A 24 -7.63 1.28 5.49
N THR A 25 -8.80 1.59 6.03
CA THR A 25 -10.08 0.90 5.78
C THR A 25 -11.05 1.82 5.06
N GLY A 26 -12.19 1.31 4.59
CA GLY A 26 -13.27 2.10 4.01
C GLY A 26 -13.95 1.43 2.82
N THR A 27 -15.18 1.84 2.57
CA THR A 27 -16.10 1.29 1.57
C THR A 27 -15.61 1.42 0.12
N HIS A 28 -14.72 2.36 -0.19
CA HIS A 28 -14.22 2.55 -1.55
C HIS A 28 -13.04 1.64 -1.87
N GLN A 29 -13.37 0.46 -2.40
CA GLN A 29 -12.47 -0.69 -2.46
C GLN A 29 -11.18 -0.45 -3.25
N TYR A 30 -11.21 0.32 -4.33
CA TYR A 30 -10.11 0.36 -5.31
C TYR A 30 -9.23 1.62 -5.29
N GLN A 31 -9.57 2.63 -4.49
CA GLN A 31 -8.81 3.89 -4.50
C GLN A 31 -7.80 4.03 -3.36
N LYS A 32 -7.95 3.25 -2.28
CA LYS A 32 -7.15 3.41 -1.06
C LYS A 32 -5.65 3.23 -1.30
N HIS A 33 -5.25 2.20 -2.07
CA HIS A 33 -3.83 1.96 -2.37
C HIS A 33 -3.24 2.98 -3.33
N ILE A 34 -4.07 3.56 -4.20
CA ILE A 34 -3.61 4.63 -5.08
C ILE A 34 -3.38 5.92 -4.31
N LEU A 35 -4.26 6.25 -3.37
CA LEU A 35 -4.10 7.42 -2.49
C LEU A 35 -2.75 7.41 -1.76
N VAL A 36 -2.37 6.23 -1.26
CA VAL A 36 -1.07 6.03 -0.60
C VAL A 36 0.10 6.18 -1.58
N LEU A 37 0.01 5.59 -2.77
CA LEU A 37 1.05 5.73 -3.79
C LEU A 37 1.25 7.19 -4.20
N GLU A 38 0.19 7.97 -4.31
CA GLU A 38 0.24 9.39 -4.61
C GLU A 38 0.94 10.17 -3.48
N ALA A 39 0.52 9.98 -2.23
CA ALA A 39 1.16 10.61 -1.08
C ALA A 39 2.66 10.27 -1.00
N ILE A 40 3.05 9.02 -1.30
CA ILE A 40 4.47 8.63 -1.38
C ILE A 40 5.17 9.33 -2.55
N SER A 41 4.51 9.50 -3.70
CA SER A 41 5.11 10.13 -4.88
C SER A 41 5.48 11.61 -4.67
N GLU A 42 4.85 12.26 -3.69
CA GLU A 42 5.15 13.64 -3.29
C GLU A 42 6.36 13.75 -2.35
N VAL A 43 6.83 12.63 -1.80
CA VAL A 43 8.04 12.58 -0.96
C VAL A 43 9.26 12.94 -1.82
N LYS A 44 9.92 14.04 -1.48
CA LYS A 44 11.02 14.61 -2.29
C LYS A 44 12.27 13.72 -2.34
N CYS A 45 12.51 12.95 -1.27
CA CYS A 45 13.70 12.10 -1.18
C CYS A 45 13.47 10.80 -1.97
N PRO A 46 14.42 10.38 -2.83
CA PRO A 46 14.41 9.05 -3.41
C PRO A 46 14.30 7.99 -2.33
N SER A 47 13.41 7.02 -2.53
CA SER A 47 13.13 5.97 -1.55
C SER A 47 12.90 4.64 -2.22
N ILE A 48 13.05 3.56 -1.44
CA ILE A 48 12.75 2.20 -1.83
C ILE A 48 11.40 1.82 -1.22
N LEU A 49 10.46 1.44 -2.08
CA LEU A 49 9.13 0.97 -1.71
C LEU A 49 9.03 -0.53 -1.95
N LEU A 50 8.46 -1.27 -1.00
CA LEU A 50 8.04 -2.65 -1.19
C LEU A 50 6.51 -2.73 -1.25
N PHE A 51 5.95 -3.12 -2.39
CA PHE A 51 4.53 -3.39 -2.53
C PHE A 51 4.30 -4.90 -2.48
N ARG A 52 3.60 -5.37 -1.44
CA ARG A 52 3.21 -6.76 -1.24
C ARG A 52 1.73 -6.97 -1.56
N ALA A 53 1.46 -7.75 -2.60
CA ALA A 53 0.10 -8.09 -3.00
C ALA A 53 -0.31 -9.51 -2.58
N ASN A 54 -1.59 -9.83 -2.66
CA ASN A 54 -2.06 -11.21 -2.47
C ASN A 54 -1.54 -12.18 -3.57
N SER A 55 -1.28 -11.67 -4.78
CA SER A 55 -0.73 -12.44 -5.90
C SER A 55 0.06 -11.54 -6.84
N MET A 56 1.18 -12.05 -7.36
CA MET A 56 1.97 -11.35 -8.39
C MET A 56 1.16 -11.05 -9.65
N LYS A 57 0.16 -11.86 -9.97
CA LYS A 57 -0.69 -11.67 -11.16
C LYS A 57 -1.59 -10.44 -11.05
N ASN A 58 -1.81 -9.93 -9.84
CA ASN A 58 -2.75 -8.84 -9.61
C ASN A 58 -2.11 -7.46 -9.79
N PHE A 59 -0.77 -7.36 -9.84
CA PHE A 59 -0.09 -6.07 -9.92
C PHE A 59 -0.49 -5.25 -11.13
N GLY A 60 -0.69 -5.88 -12.29
CA GLY A 60 -1.10 -5.13 -13.48
C GLY A 60 -2.47 -4.47 -13.31
N THR A 61 -3.39 -5.11 -12.59
CA THR A 61 -4.66 -4.49 -12.19
C THR A 61 -4.42 -3.45 -11.10
N ILE A 62 -3.84 -3.83 -9.96
CA ILE A 62 -3.63 -2.96 -8.79
C ILE A 62 -2.95 -1.64 -9.14
N LEU A 63 -1.93 -1.67 -10.02
CA LEU A 63 -1.17 -0.48 -10.44
C LEU A 63 -1.72 0.16 -11.72
N GLU A 64 -2.82 -0.35 -12.25
CA GLU A 64 -3.47 0.10 -13.50
C GLU A 64 -2.50 0.12 -14.70
N ASP A 65 -1.54 -0.81 -14.68
CA ASP A 65 -0.53 -1.02 -15.70
C ASP A 65 -0.60 -2.46 -16.23
N HIS A 66 -1.37 -2.62 -17.29
CA HIS A 66 -1.54 -3.90 -17.98
C HIS A 66 -0.43 -4.19 -18.99
N THR A 67 0.53 -3.28 -19.18
CA THR A 67 1.61 -3.43 -20.16
C THR A 67 2.82 -4.11 -19.55
N THR A 68 3.08 -3.86 -18.26
CA THR A 68 4.21 -4.44 -17.55
C THR A 68 3.89 -5.81 -17.00
N THR A 69 4.75 -6.76 -17.29
CA THR A 69 4.77 -8.05 -16.57
C THR A 69 5.64 -7.91 -15.33
N TYR A 70 4.99 -7.68 -14.19
CA TYR A 70 5.65 -7.53 -12.90
C TYR A 70 6.37 -8.80 -12.44
N LYS A 71 7.62 -8.64 -11.97
CA LYS A 71 8.51 -9.70 -11.51
C LYS A 71 9.11 -9.33 -10.17
N THR A 72 9.13 -10.30 -9.27
CA THR A 72 9.79 -10.15 -7.97
C THR A 72 11.29 -9.98 -8.14
N GLY A 73 11.88 -9.06 -7.36
CA GLY A 73 13.31 -8.74 -7.36
C GLY A 73 13.76 -7.78 -8.46
N TYR A 74 12.84 -7.33 -9.30
CA TYR A 74 13.06 -6.20 -10.19
C TYR A 74 12.58 -4.91 -9.53
N GLY A 75 13.38 -3.85 -9.63
CA GLY A 75 13.03 -2.52 -9.13
C GLY A 75 12.43 -1.68 -10.26
N TYR A 76 11.14 -1.37 -10.15
CA TYR A 76 10.40 -0.55 -11.09
C TYR A 76 10.55 0.93 -10.73
N LYS A 77 10.63 1.80 -11.74
CA LYS A 77 10.74 3.23 -11.50
C LYS A 77 9.37 3.79 -11.12
N PHE A 78 9.31 4.62 -10.09
CA PHE A 78 8.10 5.35 -9.72
C PHE A 78 8.50 6.76 -9.31
N GLY A 79 8.51 7.68 -10.29
CA GLY A 79 9.07 9.01 -10.07
C GLY A 79 10.56 8.94 -9.63
N PRO A 80 10.93 9.54 -8.48
CA PRO A 80 12.26 9.41 -7.90
C PRO A 80 12.46 8.12 -7.08
N HIS A 81 11.41 7.34 -6.85
CA HIS A 81 11.45 6.13 -6.03
C HIS A 81 11.68 4.87 -6.87
N ARG A 82 12.06 3.79 -6.19
CA ARG A 82 12.11 2.43 -6.75
C ARG A 82 11.11 1.55 -6.03
N VAL A 83 10.24 0.90 -6.79
CA VAL A 83 9.23 -0.02 -6.27
C VAL A 83 9.64 -1.45 -6.56
N TYR A 84 9.73 -2.24 -5.50
CA TYR A 84 9.87 -3.68 -5.58
C TYR A 84 8.53 -4.30 -5.25
N VAL A 85 8.21 -5.38 -5.95
CA VAL A 85 6.93 -6.07 -5.81
C VAL A 85 7.13 -7.50 -5.34
N ASP A 86 6.36 -7.94 -4.36
CA ASP A 86 6.27 -9.35 -3.97
C ASP A 86 4.83 -9.74 -3.61
N SER A 87 4.66 -10.97 -3.13
CA SER A 87 3.35 -11.47 -2.74
C SER A 87 3.34 -11.92 -1.28
N ILE A 88 2.16 -12.13 -0.72
CA ILE A 88 2.01 -12.75 0.62
C ILE A 88 2.59 -14.18 0.71
N LYS A 89 3.02 -14.78 -0.41
CA LYS A 89 3.75 -16.05 -0.41
C LYS A 89 5.22 -15.82 -0.10
N SER A 90 5.70 -16.46 0.97
CA SER A 90 7.07 -16.28 1.48
C SER A 90 8.18 -16.63 0.50
N THR A 91 7.91 -17.44 -0.52
CA THR A 91 8.88 -17.77 -1.58
C THR A 91 9.29 -16.57 -2.43
N SER A 92 8.53 -15.48 -2.40
CA SER A 92 8.86 -14.24 -3.11
C SER A 92 9.71 -13.27 -2.28
N TRP A 93 9.68 -13.35 -0.95
CA TRP A 93 10.28 -12.33 -0.07
C TRP A 93 11.81 -12.33 -0.09
N THR A 94 12.44 -13.46 -0.42
CA THR A 94 13.91 -13.55 -0.50
C THR A 94 14.48 -12.86 -1.73
N LYS A 95 13.62 -12.51 -2.70
CA LYS A 95 14.02 -11.85 -3.94
C LYS A 95 13.85 -10.33 -3.88
N THR A 96 13.18 -9.81 -2.86
CA THR A 96 13.02 -8.36 -2.64
C THR A 96 14.01 -7.83 -1.61
N PRO A 97 14.35 -6.53 -1.65
CA PRO A 97 15.23 -5.91 -0.67
C PRO A 97 14.74 -6.11 0.76
N TYR A 98 15.68 -6.11 1.68
CA TYR A 98 15.40 -6.28 3.11
C TYR A 98 15.23 -4.96 3.86
N ALA A 99 15.94 -3.90 3.47
CA ALA A 99 15.83 -2.58 4.08
C ALA A 99 15.18 -1.63 3.08
N VAL A 100 13.89 -1.39 3.25
CA VAL A 100 13.10 -0.47 2.42
C VAL A 100 12.59 0.68 3.26
N ASP A 101 12.35 1.83 2.66
CA ASP A 101 11.84 3.02 3.37
C ASP A 101 10.34 2.88 3.64
N PHE A 102 9.61 2.42 2.63
CA PHE A 102 8.16 2.31 2.66
C PHE A 102 7.74 0.89 2.30
N SER A 103 6.64 0.42 2.91
CA SER A 103 5.99 -0.82 2.52
C SER A 103 4.48 -0.66 2.40
N ILE A 104 3.90 -1.26 1.37
CA ILE A 104 2.44 -1.32 1.17
C ILE A 104 2.03 -2.79 1.17
N VAL A 105 0.99 -3.12 1.92
CA VAL A 105 0.31 -4.43 1.86
C VAL A 105 -1.11 -4.21 1.38
N TYR A 106 -1.42 -4.70 0.18
CA TYR A 106 -2.77 -4.59 -0.38
C TYR A 106 -3.15 -5.83 -1.20
N PRO A 107 -4.31 -6.45 -0.95
CA PRO A 107 -5.25 -6.14 0.12
C PRO A 107 -4.93 -6.86 1.44
N ILE A 108 -5.07 -6.16 2.57
CA ILE A 108 -4.87 -6.70 3.93
C ILE A 108 -5.89 -7.80 4.25
N ASP A 109 -7.08 -7.77 3.64
CA ASP A 109 -8.11 -8.79 3.74
C ASP A 109 -7.55 -10.19 3.40
N SER A 110 -6.67 -10.26 2.40
CA SER A 110 -6.03 -11.52 2.01
C SER A 110 -5.01 -12.01 3.03
N VAL A 111 -4.40 -11.10 3.79
CA VAL A 111 -3.53 -11.43 4.92
C VAL A 111 -4.35 -11.88 6.11
N CYS A 112 -5.44 -11.19 6.48
CA CYS A 112 -6.28 -11.55 7.62
C CYS A 112 -6.87 -12.97 7.48
N LYS A 113 -7.10 -13.46 6.25
CA LYS A 113 -7.52 -14.85 5.95
C LYS A 113 -6.40 -15.90 6.02
N ASN A 114 -5.14 -15.48 6.04
CA ASN A 114 -4.01 -16.39 5.90
C ASN A 114 -3.62 -16.98 7.25
N ASN A 115 -3.38 -18.30 7.31
CA ASN A 115 -2.92 -18.95 8.53
C ASN A 115 -1.56 -18.41 9.03
N GLY A 116 -0.73 -17.87 8.13
CA GLY A 116 0.56 -17.24 8.43
C GLY A 116 0.50 -15.71 8.54
N LYS A 117 -0.67 -15.13 8.84
CA LYS A 117 -0.91 -13.67 8.87
C LYS A 117 0.10 -12.88 9.70
N GLU A 118 0.40 -13.33 10.92
CA GLU A 118 1.37 -12.67 11.80
C GLU A 118 2.77 -12.65 11.19
N LYS A 119 3.20 -13.78 10.62
CA LYS A 119 4.50 -13.87 9.94
C LYS A 119 4.61 -12.92 8.75
N ILE A 120 3.52 -12.73 8.01
CA ILE A 120 3.47 -11.80 6.88
C ILE A 120 3.69 -10.36 7.34
N ILE A 121 3.02 -9.96 8.43
CA ILE A 121 3.11 -8.60 8.98
C ILE A 121 4.44 -8.38 9.71
N GLN A 122 4.90 -9.33 10.51
CA GLN A 122 6.21 -9.23 11.14
C GLN A 122 7.35 -9.13 10.12
N ASP A 123 7.28 -9.87 9.00
CA ASP A 123 8.26 -9.74 7.91
C ASP A 123 8.21 -8.35 7.26
N ILE A 124 7.01 -7.79 7.00
CA ILE A 124 6.91 -6.47 6.37
C ILE A 124 7.39 -5.36 7.31
N VAL A 125 6.99 -5.40 8.58
CA VAL A 125 7.39 -4.41 9.59
C VAL A 125 8.90 -4.45 9.80
N ARG A 126 9.49 -5.65 9.94
CA ARG A 126 10.94 -5.81 10.13
C ARG A 126 11.79 -5.33 8.95
N ARG A 127 11.23 -5.31 7.74
CA ARG A 127 11.92 -4.85 6.52
C ARG A 127 11.80 -3.36 6.27
N THR A 128 10.90 -2.68 6.97
CA THR A 128 10.53 -1.30 6.69
C THR A 128 11.18 -0.38 7.71
N ASN A 129 11.94 0.60 7.23
CA ASN A 129 12.65 1.53 8.08
C ASN A 129 11.78 2.71 8.52
N ASN A 130 10.81 3.14 7.69
CA ASN A 130 10.03 4.35 7.96
C ASN A 130 8.54 4.05 8.13
N LYS A 131 7.81 3.75 7.05
CA LYS A 131 6.33 3.69 7.09
C LYS A 131 5.75 2.45 6.42
N VAL A 132 4.87 1.75 7.11
CA VAL A 132 4.11 0.60 6.63
C VAL A 132 2.64 1.01 6.45
N PHE A 133 2.10 0.74 5.27
CA PHE A 133 0.72 0.97 4.90
C PHE A 133 0.00 -0.37 4.74
N LEU A 134 -0.95 -0.65 5.61
CA LEU A 134 -1.85 -1.80 5.53
C LEU A 134 -3.17 -1.31 4.95
N ILE A 135 -3.60 -1.88 3.83
CA ILE A 135 -4.71 -1.32 3.06
C ILE A 135 -5.74 -2.40 2.79
N SER A 136 -6.99 -2.17 3.17
CA SER A 136 -8.07 -3.12 2.89
C SER A 136 -8.69 -2.93 1.51
N TRP A 137 -9.39 -3.97 1.05
CA TRP A 137 -10.23 -3.96 -0.13
C TRP A 137 -11.70 -3.85 0.27
N THR A 138 -12.24 -4.85 0.98
CA THR A 138 -13.69 -4.97 1.22
C THR A 138 -14.11 -4.73 2.66
N ASP A 139 -13.18 -4.64 3.61
CA ASP A 139 -13.40 -4.50 5.06
C ASP A 139 -14.33 -5.55 5.69
N ASN A 140 -14.65 -6.60 4.95
CA ASN A 140 -15.53 -7.70 5.38
C ASN A 140 -14.84 -8.72 6.28
N TYR A 141 -13.60 -8.44 6.71
CA TYR A 141 -12.77 -9.36 7.49
C TYR A 141 -12.36 -8.73 8.79
N ASP A 142 -12.49 -9.52 9.85
CA ASP A 142 -11.97 -9.15 11.15
C ASP A 142 -10.44 -9.08 11.11
N CYS A 143 -9.95 -7.84 11.22
CA CYS A 143 -8.54 -7.52 11.30
C CYS A 143 -8.20 -6.87 12.65
N SER A 144 -9.02 -7.04 13.69
CA SER A 144 -8.74 -6.51 15.05
C SER A 144 -7.44 -7.05 15.65
N TRP A 145 -6.96 -8.21 15.20
CA TRP A 145 -5.64 -8.71 15.59
C TRP A 145 -4.48 -7.81 15.12
N LEU A 146 -4.71 -6.92 14.14
CA LEU A 146 -3.72 -5.91 13.72
C LEU A 146 -3.61 -4.76 14.72
N ASP A 147 -4.55 -4.60 15.65
CA ASP A 147 -4.58 -3.47 16.60
C ASP A 147 -3.29 -3.42 17.45
N GLU A 148 -2.60 -4.55 17.64
CA GLU A 148 -1.30 -4.63 18.33
C GLU A 148 -0.10 -4.15 17.48
N PHE A 149 -0.28 -4.03 16.16
CA PHE A 149 0.77 -3.67 15.20
C PHE A 149 0.59 -2.28 14.58
N ILE A 150 -0.58 -1.66 14.73
CA ILE A 150 -0.92 -0.38 14.09
C ILE A 150 -0.80 0.78 15.07
N ASP A 151 -0.27 1.89 14.60
CA ASP A 151 -0.23 3.14 15.36
C ASP A 151 -1.44 4.02 15.04
N ARG A 152 -1.95 3.93 13.80
CA ARG A 152 -3.06 4.74 13.31
C ARG A 152 -4.02 3.93 12.44
N LYS A 153 -5.31 4.23 12.56
CA LYS A 153 -6.36 3.71 11.69
C LYS A 153 -7.09 4.86 11.00
N VAL A 154 -7.20 4.79 9.68
CA VAL A 154 -7.88 5.78 8.83
C VAL A 154 -9.05 5.10 8.12
N ILE A 155 -10.18 5.78 8.06
CA ILE A 155 -11.37 5.30 7.35
C ILE A 155 -11.62 6.19 6.12
N TYR A 156 -11.69 5.60 4.94
CA TYR A 156 -11.93 6.25 3.65
C TYR A 156 -13.31 5.88 3.10
N ASP A 157 -14.33 6.65 3.50
CA ASP A 157 -15.72 6.47 3.06
C ASP A 157 -16.17 7.70 2.27
N VAL A 158 -16.02 7.65 0.94
CA VAL A 158 -16.35 8.75 0.04
C VAL A 158 -17.58 8.37 -0.79
N GLU A 159 -18.58 9.27 -0.86
CA GLU A 159 -19.84 9.02 -1.56
C GLU A 159 -19.81 9.37 -3.06
N GLU A 160 -18.88 10.17 -3.57
CA GLU A 160 -18.80 10.51 -5.01
C GLU A 160 -17.36 10.67 -5.51
N GLU A 161 -17.09 10.06 -6.67
CA GLU A 161 -15.84 10.16 -7.43
C GLU A 161 -15.85 11.44 -8.27
N ASP A 162 -14.81 12.28 -8.18
CA ASP A 162 -14.53 13.29 -9.21
C ASP A 162 -13.80 12.59 -10.39
N PRO A 163 -14.44 12.43 -11.57
CA PRO A 163 -13.84 11.73 -12.70
C PRO A 163 -12.56 12.41 -13.23
N GLU A 164 -12.43 13.73 -13.08
CA GLU A 164 -11.22 14.45 -13.49
C GLU A 164 -10.05 14.09 -12.58
N TYR A 165 -10.31 13.95 -11.29
CA TYR A 165 -9.30 13.53 -10.33
C TYR A 165 -8.82 12.12 -10.64
N HIS A 166 -9.73 11.18 -10.89
CA HIS A 166 -9.38 9.80 -11.26
C HIS A 166 -8.49 9.74 -12.52
N ALA A 167 -8.77 10.59 -13.51
CA ALA A 167 -7.94 10.71 -14.71
C ALA A 167 -6.53 11.26 -14.44
N ARG A 168 -6.39 12.24 -13.53
CA ARG A 168 -5.08 12.76 -13.09
C ARG A 168 -4.29 11.70 -12.35
N MET A 169 -4.96 10.95 -11.48
CA MET A 169 -4.40 9.86 -10.69
C MET A 169 -3.82 8.74 -11.59
N LEU A 170 -4.61 8.26 -12.56
CA LEU A 170 -4.17 7.30 -13.59
C LEU A 170 -2.92 7.78 -14.34
N LYS A 171 -2.84 9.09 -14.64
CA LYS A 171 -1.69 9.66 -15.34
C LYS A 171 -0.42 9.67 -14.47
N SER A 172 -0.56 9.80 -13.15
CA SER A 172 0.56 9.69 -12.21
C SER A 172 1.07 8.25 -12.08
N LEU A 173 0.18 7.25 -12.13
CA LEU A 173 0.53 5.84 -12.12
C LEU A 173 1.15 5.35 -13.44
N LYS A 174 0.78 5.93 -14.59
CA LYS A 174 1.45 5.68 -15.88
C LYS A 174 2.96 6.00 -15.91
N LYS A 175 3.55 6.41 -14.79
CA LYS A 175 4.99 6.59 -14.60
C LYS A 175 5.72 5.31 -14.17
N PHE A 176 5.01 4.20 -13.96
CA PHE A 176 5.57 2.85 -13.76
C PHE A 176 6.24 2.30 -15.01
#